data_AF-A0A925PT63-F1
#
_entry.id   AF-A0A925PT63-F1
#
_cell.length_a   1.000
_cell.length_b   1.000
_cell.length_c   1.000
_cell.angle_alpha   90.00
_cell.angle_beta   90.00
_cell.angle_gamma   90.00
#
_symmetry.space_group_name_H-M   'P 1'
#
loop_
_entity.id
_entity.type
_entity.pdbx_description
1 polymer ?
#
loop_
_entity_poly.entity_id
_entity_poly.type
_entity_poly.pdbx_seq_one_letter_code
_entity_poly.pdbx_strand_id
1 'polypeptide(L)'
;MRRALAVAIAGFAWIAPLGAAAEDATCTVAKQLLGRANQMRLQLDGAARSAHAAAARAKGSVPQAAQLQLKDIGKQLAKDPRFASELQSRWSRFVAEEVSRGGTADPTALVQFVLRESYLETLEDLRFHAEKLKTYNTLKKSVRDEMLRLQGFEVKVRSGARAVPLIPDPNLVRLGVIGGGSAIQTSAQAQAYIGDLQQKLNEIGDDTQLANVDLQNTLQKQQQAAEMLNNVAKKLYDTAQAVISRHPDD
;
A
#
# COMPACT_ATOMS: atom_id res chain seq x y z
N MET A 1 -32.42 22.10 -59.71
CA MET A 1 -30.96 21.89 -59.66
C MET A 1 -30.26 22.75 -58.58
N ARG A 2 -30.71 22.78 -57.32
CA ARG A 2 -29.94 23.34 -56.19
C ARG A 2 -30.52 22.86 -54.86
N ARG A 3 -30.10 21.69 -54.34
CA ARG A 3 -30.15 21.32 -52.90
C ARG A 3 -29.31 20.05 -52.69
N ALA A 4 -28.05 20.21 -52.28
CA ALA A 4 -27.26 19.15 -51.63
C ALA A 4 -25.96 19.76 -51.07
N LEU A 5 -26.02 20.43 -49.92
CA LEU A 5 -24.85 20.61 -49.05
C LEU A 5 -25.32 21.07 -47.67
N ALA A 6 -25.55 20.11 -46.78
CA ALA A 6 -25.72 20.31 -45.34
C ALA A 6 -25.59 18.96 -44.62
N VAL A 7 -24.39 18.37 -44.69
CA VAL A 7 -23.98 17.24 -43.84
C VAL A 7 -22.57 17.55 -43.36
N ALA A 8 -22.47 18.09 -42.15
CA ALA A 8 -21.34 17.99 -41.23
C ALA A 8 -21.63 18.91 -40.05
N ILE A 9 -21.18 18.54 -38.85
CA ILE A 9 -21.35 19.24 -37.56
C ILE A 9 -22.62 18.84 -36.79
N ALA A 10 -22.76 17.54 -36.50
CA ALA A 10 -23.64 17.05 -35.43
C ALA A 10 -23.05 15.79 -34.77
N GLY A 11 -21.77 15.86 -34.36
CA GLY A 11 -21.03 14.69 -33.88
C GLY A 11 -20.14 14.93 -32.66
N PHE A 12 -20.46 15.86 -31.77
CA PHE A 12 -19.63 16.15 -30.58
C PHE A 12 -20.46 16.59 -29.35
N ALA A 13 -21.59 15.93 -29.07
CA ALA A 13 -22.47 16.29 -27.95
C ALA A 13 -22.79 15.13 -26.99
N TRP A 14 -22.01 14.04 -26.99
CA TRP A 14 -22.22 12.87 -26.11
C TRP A 14 -20.95 12.48 -25.34
N ILE A 15 -20.38 13.44 -24.60
CA ILE A 15 -19.54 13.13 -23.44
C ILE A 15 -20.17 13.86 -22.25
N ALA A 16 -21.30 13.32 -21.80
CA ALA A 16 -21.88 13.69 -20.51
C ALA A 16 -20.96 13.18 -19.39
N PRO A 17 -20.93 13.83 -18.20
CA PRO A 17 -19.99 13.55 -17.13
C PRO A 17 -20.35 12.28 -16.36
N LEU A 18 -20.28 11.12 -17.01
CA LEU A 18 -20.41 9.81 -16.36
C LEU A 18 -19.21 9.48 -15.44
N GLY A 19 -18.15 10.28 -15.49
CA GLY A 19 -16.97 10.11 -14.63
C GLY A 19 -17.16 10.59 -13.18
N ALA A 20 -17.91 11.66 -12.95
CA ALA A 20 -17.95 12.30 -11.63
C ALA A 20 -18.63 11.44 -10.55
N ALA A 21 -19.73 10.75 -10.90
CA ALA A 21 -20.48 9.93 -9.96
C ALA A 21 -19.75 8.61 -9.60
N ALA A 22 -19.04 8.01 -10.55
CA ALA A 22 -18.23 6.81 -10.30
C ALA A 22 -16.98 7.14 -9.45
N GLU A 23 -16.40 8.33 -9.63
CA GLU A 23 -15.29 8.80 -8.79
C GLU A 23 -15.73 9.05 -7.34
N ASP A 24 -16.91 9.62 -7.11
CA ASP A 24 -17.43 9.83 -5.74
C ASP A 24 -17.66 8.51 -4.99
N ALA A 25 -18.09 7.45 -5.69
CA ALA A 25 -18.25 6.13 -5.08
C ALA A 25 -16.89 5.53 -4.65
N THR A 26 -15.88 5.59 -5.52
CA THR A 26 -14.52 5.11 -5.18
C THR A 26 -13.87 5.93 -4.06
N CYS A 27 -14.11 7.25 -4.03
CA CYS A 27 -13.67 8.14 -2.97
C CYS A 27 -14.32 7.80 -1.62
N THR A 28 -15.60 7.43 -1.63
CA THR A 28 -16.34 7.04 -0.42
C THR A 28 -15.83 5.73 0.17
N VAL A 29 -15.63 4.71 -0.67
CA VAL A 29 -15.05 3.42 -0.24
C VAL A 29 -13.64 3.62 0.30
N ALA A 30 -12.81 4.42 -0.40
CA ALA A 30 -11.46 4.74 0.07
C ALA A 30 -11.48 5.44 1.44
N LYS A 31 -12.37 6.42 1.65
CA LYS A 31 -12.53 7.11 2.95
C LYS A 31 -12.99 6.15 4.06
N GLN A 32 -13.94 5.26 3.78
CA GLN A 32 -14.39 4.26 4.75
C GLN A 32 -13.27 3.28 5.11
N LEU A 33 -12.53 2.76 4.11
CA LEU A 33 -11.39 1.88 4.34
C LEU A 33 -10.30 2.59 5.15
N LEU A 34 -10.02 3.86 4.83
CA LEU A 34 -9.06 4.68 5.57
C LEU A 34 -9.51 4.90 7.02
N GLY A 35 -10.79 5.17 7.24
CA GLY A 35 -11.38 5.30 8.58
C GLY A 35 -11.23 4.01 9.39
N ARG A 36 -11.54 2.86 8.79
CA ARG A 36 -11.40 1.54 9.42
C ARG A 36 -9.94 1.19 9.69
N ALA A 37 -9.04 1.51 8.75
CA ALA A 37 -7.60 1.33 8.92
C ALA A 37 -7.06 2.20 10.06
N ASN A 38 -7.48 3.47 10.16
CA ASN A 38 -7.10 4.36 11.26
C ASN A 38 -7.64 3.87 12.62
N GLN A 39 -8.87 3.35 12.66
CA GLN A 39 -9.44 2.78 13.87
C GLN A 39 -8.68 1.52 14.31
N MET A 40 -8.37 0.62 13.39
CA MET A 40 -7.51 -0.53 13.66
C MET A 40 -6.13 -0.09 14.12
N ARG A 41 -5.54 0.92 13.47
CA ARG A 41 -4.26 1.50 13.89
C ARG A 41 -4.33 2.02 15.31
N LEU A 42 -5.40 2.71 15.73
CA LEU A 42 -5.55 3.20 17.10
C LEU A 42 -5.64 2.05 18.13
N GLN A 43 -6.41 1.00 17.82
CA GLN A 43 -6.50 -0.19 18.67
C GLN A 43 -5.15 -0.89 18.80
N LEU A 44 -4.46 -1.05 17.68
CA LEU A 44 -3.17 -1.70 17.62
C LEU A 44 -2.04 -0.83 18.16
N ASP A 45 -2.10 0.50 18.05
CA ASP A 45 -1.18 1.44 18.69
C ASP A 45 -1.32 1.38 20.22
N GLY A 46 -2.51 1.07 20.73
CA GLY A 46 -2.74 0.76 22.14
C GLY A 46 -2.00 -0.52 22.55
N ALA A 47 -2.21 -1.61 21.81
CA ALA A 47 -1.55 -2.89 22.04
C ALA A 47 -0.02 -2.83 21.81
N ALA A 48 0.43 -2.07 20.82
CA ALA A 48 1.83 -1.87 20.53
C ALA A 48 2.51 -1.04 21.61
N ARG A 49 1.84 -0.05 22.21
CA ARG A 49 2.39 0.71 23.35
C ARG A 49 2.54 -0.17 24.59
N SER A 50 1.56 -1.02 24.91
CA SER A 50 1.71 -1.97 26.02
C SER A 50 2.80 -3.01 25.74
N ALA A 51 2.85 -3.55 24.52
CA ALA A 51 3.91 -4.45 24.09
C ALA A 51 5.29 -3.77 24.06
N HIS A 52 5.38 -2.49 23.68
CA HIS A 52 6.64 -1.75 23.67
C HIS A 52 7.14 -1.46 25.09
N ALA A 53 6.24 -1.14 26.02
CA ALA A 53 6.60 -0.98 27.42
C ALA A 53 7.12 -2.30 28.02
N ALA A 54 6.49 -3.42 27.69
CA ALA A 54 6.93 -4.75 28.12
C ALA A 54 8.23 -5.18 27.44
N ALA A 55 8.35 -4.99 26.12
CA ALA A 55 9.56 -5.27 25.37
C ALA A 55 10.74 -4.40 25.80
N ALA A 56 10.52 -3.14 26.20
CA ALA A 56 11.57 -2.29 26.75
C ALA A 56 12.13 -2.83 28.06
N ARG A 57 11.28 -3.42 28.92
CA ARG A 57 11.72 -4.14 30.13
C ARG A 57 12.51 -5.40 29.76
N ALA A 58 12.08 -6.11 28.71
CA ALA A 58 12.76 -7.30 28.19
C ALA A 58 14.06 -7.01 27.43
N LYS A 59 14.22 -5.81 26.86
CA LYS A 59 15.39 -5.48 26.03
C LYS A 59 16.68 -5.44 26.84
N GLY A 60 16.58 -5.24 28.16
CA GLY A 60 17.69 -5.39 29.09
C GLY A 60 18.03 -6.85 29.42
N SER A 61 17.11 -7.80 29.20
CA SER A 61 17.29 -9.21 29.55
C SER A 61 17.58 -10.13 28.35
N VAL A 62 17.24 -9.73 27.13
CA VAL A 62 17.44 -10.56 25.92
C VAL A 62 18.71 -10.17 25.16
N PRO A 63 19.68 -11.08 24.96
CA PRO A 63 20.89 -10.83 24.18
C PRO A 63 20.59 -10.32 22.76
N GLN A 64 21.46 -9.44 22.23
CA GLN A 64 21.25 -8.85 20.90
C GLN A 64 21.13 -9.91 19.78
N ALA A 65 21.89 -11.01 19.88
CA ALA A 65 21.80 -12.12 18.93
C ALA A 65 20.41 -12.78 18.93
N ALA A 66 19.82 -12.97 20.12
CA ALA A 66 18.47 -13.50 20.27
C ALA A 66 17.41 -12.52 19.70
N GLN A 67 17.60 -11.21 19.86
CA GLN A 67 16.70 -10.20 19.26
C GLN A 67 16.64 -10.31 17.73
N LEU A 68 17.76 -10.62 17.07
CA LEU A 68 17.79 -10.82 15.61
C LEU A 68 17.01 -12.07 15.18
N GLN A 69 17.14 -13.17 15.91
CA GLN A 69 16.39 -14.40 15.64
C GLN A 69 14.88 -14.19 15.88
N LEU A 70 14.50 -13.54 16.98
CA LEU A 70 13.11 -13.20 17.27
C LEU A 70 12.50 -12.30 16.19
N LYS A 71 13.29 -11.35 15.67
CA LYS A 71 12.88 -10.49 14.56
C LYS A 71 12.65 -11.28 13.27
N ASP A 72 13.53 -12.22 12.94
CA ASP A 72 13.36 -13.09 11.78
C ASP A 72 12.09 -13.94 11.91
N ILE A 73 11.86 -14.53 13.09
CA ILE A 73 10.65 -15.31 13.39
C ILE A 73 9.39 -14.43 13.25
N GLY A 74 9.39 -13.21 13.79
CA GLY A 74 8.27 -12.28 13.67
C GLY A 74 7.97 -11.90 12.23
N LYS A 75 9.00 -11.61 11.42
CA LYS A 75 8.84 -11.32 9.98
C LYS A 75 8.28 -12.48 9.19
N GLN A 76 8.76 -13.70 9.45
CA GLN A 76 8.25 -14.89 8.76
C GLN A 76 6.80 -15.19 9.13
N LEU A 77 6.46 -15.02 10.41
CA LEU A 77 5.09 -15.14 10.89
C LEU A 77 4.13 -14.13 10.22
N ALA A 78 4.60 -12.92 9.92
CA ALA A 78 3.81 -11.93 9.18
C ALA A 78 3.59 -12.32 7.71
N LYS A 79 4.59 -12.94 7.07
CA LYS A 79 4.59 -13.20 5.63
C LYS A 79 3.85 -14.47 5.23
N ASP A 80 3.98 -15.54 6.00
CA ASP A 80 3.37 -16.83 5.67
C ASP A 80 2.58 -17.41 6.85
N PRO A 81 1.24 -17.39 6.78
CA PRO A 81 0.40 -18.04 7.78
C PRO A 81 0.65 -19.55 7.93
N ARG A 82 1.13 -20.22 6.86
CA ARG A 82 1.43 -21.66 6.88
C ARG A 82 2.68 -21.98 7.69
N PHE A 83 3.50 -20.98 8.01
CA PHE A 83 4.66 -21.11 8.86
C PHE A 83 4.33 -21.56 10.29
N ALA A 84 3.06 -21.57 10.70
CA ALA A 84 2.64 -21.95 12.05
C ALA A 84 3.16 -23.32 12.53
N SER A 85 3.31 -24.32 11.65
CA SER A 85 3.82 -25.65 12.02
C SER A 85 5.34 -25.66 12.24
N GLU A 86 6.10 -24.99 11.36
CA GLU A 86 7.55 -24.85 11.48
C GLU A 86 7.94 -23.90 12.62
N LEU A 87 7.14 -22.86 12.84
CA LEU A 87 7.29 -21.88 13.90
C LEU A 87 7.42 -22.54 15.26
N GLN A 88 6.56 -23.52 15.57
CA GLN A 88 6.60 -24.19 16.86
C GLN A 88 7.93 -24.91 17.09
N SER A 89 8.47 -25.56 16.05
CA SER A 89 9.76 -26.27 16.13
C SER A 89 10.92 -25.29 16.29
N ARG A 90 10.94 -24.20 15.51
CA ARG A 90 11.97 -23.16 15.61
C ARG A 90 11.90 -22.42 16.94
N TRP A 91 10.70 -22.13 17.43
CA TRP A 91 10.47 -21.50 18.71
C TRP A 91 10.94 -22.37 19.87
N SER A 92 10.54 -23.64 19.90
CA SER A 92 10.95 -24.57 20.96
C SER A 92 12.47 -24.69 21.02
N ARG A 93 13.15 -24.77 19.87
CA ARG A 93 14.61 -24.79 19.81
C ARG A 93 15.23 -23.50 20.35
N PHE A 94 14.71 -22.35 19.90
CA PHE A 94 15.16 -21.04 20.37
C PHE A 94 15.03 -20.90 21.90
N VAL A 95 13.88 -21.25 22.48
CA VAL A 95 13.68 -21.17 23.94
C VAL A 95 14.62 -22.13 24.67
N ALA A 96 14.80 -23.35 24.17
CA ALA A 96 15.73 -24.30 24.78
C ALA A 96 17.18 -23.79 24.77
N GLU A 97 17.62 -23.18 23.66
CA GLU A 97 18.96 -22.57 23.56
C GLU A 97 19.14 -21.40 24.54
N GLU A 98 18.14 -20.54 24.69
CA GLU A 98 18.20 -19.40 25.62
C GLU A 98 18.19 -19.83 27.09
N VAL A 99 17.39 -20.84 27.45
CA VAL A 99 17.40 -21.44 28.79
C VAL A 99 18.75 -22.09 29.09
N SER A 100 19.32 -22.83 28.13
CA SER A 100 20.64 -23.49 28.28
C SER A 100 21.79 -22.50 28.49
N ARG A 101 21.63 -21.24 28.05
CA ARG A 101 22.61 -20.16 28.27
C ARG A 101 22.53 -19.55 29.68
N GLY A 102 21.66 -20.07 30.55
CA GLY A 102 21.41 -19.51 31.88
C GLY A 102 20.61 -18.20 31.85
N GLY A 103 19.97 -17.87 30.72
CA GLY A 103 19.11 -16.70 30.62
C GLY A 103 17.81 -16.90 31.36
N THR A 104 17.46 -15.99 32.28
CA THR A 104 16.09 -15.91 32.85
C THR A 104 15.15 -15.30 31.81
N ALA A 105 14.90 -16.03 30.73
CA ALA A 105 14.05 -15.56 29.66
C ALA A 105 12.58 -15.70 30.07
N ASP A 106 11.94 -14.57 30.41
CA ASP A 106 10.49 -14.52 30.61
C ASP A 106 9.77 -14.90 29.30
N PRO A 107 9.04 -16.03 29.25
CA PRO A 107 8.27 -16.44 28.06
C PRO A 107 7.35 -15.35 27.54
N THR A 108 6.74 -14.60 28.44
CA THR A 108 5.78 -13.55 28.11
C THR A 108 6.46 -12.46 27.30
N ALA A 109 7.63 -12.02 27.76
CA ALA A 109 8.44 -11.02 27.08
C ALA A 109 8.90 -11.48 25.68
N LEU A 110 9.37 -12.73 25.56
CA LEU A 110 9.81 -13.28 24.26
C LEU A 110 8.65 -13.35 23.26
N VAL A 111 7.49 -13.87 23.69
CA VAL A 111 6.29 -13.95 22.85
C VAL A 111 5.86 -12.56 22.41
N GLN A 112 5.75 -11.62 23.35
CA GLN A 112 5.36 -10.23 23.03
C GLN A 112 6.31 -9.57 22.03
N PHE A 113 7.61 -9.88 22.09
CA PHE A 113 8.58 -9.40 21.11
C PHE A 113 8.27 -9.92 19.69
N VAL A 114 8.05 -11.23 19.52
CA VAL A 114 7.72 -11.83 18.22
C VAL A 114 6.43 -11.24 17.65
N LEU A 115 5.38 -11.14 18.48
CA LEU A 115 4.10 -10.59 18.06
C LEU A 115 4.24 -9.13 17.62
N ARG A 116 5.04 -8.34 18.34
CA ARG A 116 5.34 -6.95 17.99
C ARG A 116 6.04 -6.86 16.63
N GLU A 117 7.10 -7.64 16.40
CA GLU A 117 7.85 -7.59 15.14
C GLU A 117 6.98 -8.02 13.95
N SER A 118 6.15 -9.06 14.13
CA SER A 118 5.18 -9.49 13.13
C SER A 118 4.17 -8.39 12.79
N TYR A 119 3.65 -7.72 13.82
CA TYR A 119 2.75 -6.58 13.64
C TYR A 119 3.42 -5.40 12.90
N LEU A 120 4.66 -5.05 13.25
CA LEU A 120 5.39 -3.96 12.60
C LEU A 120 5.64 -4.23 11.11
N GLU A 121 6.02 -5.46 10.75
CA GLU A 121 6.18 -5.85 9.34
C GLU A 121 4.86 -5.67 8.58
N THR A 122 3.76 -6.10 9.19
CA THR A 122 2.44 -6.02 8.55
C THR A 122 2.00 -4.56 8.35
N LEU A 123 2.35 -3.66 9.27
CA LEU A 123 2.13 -2.21 9.10
C LEU A 123 2.98 -1.60 7.98
N GLU A 124 4.20 -2.08 7.79
CA GLU A 124 5.09 -1.64 6.72
C GLU A 124 4.48 -1.96 5.35
N ASP A 125 3.95 -3.18 5.18
CA ASP A 125 3.23 -3.59 3.97
C ASP A 125 2.02 -2.69 3.71
N LEU A 126 1.23 -2.40 4.74
CA LEU A 126 0.06 -1.53 4.62
C LEU A 126 0.44 -0.11 4.18
N ARG A 127 1.51 0.44 4.77
CA ARG A 127 2.03 1.76 4.42
C ARG A 127 2.52 1.78 2.97
N PHE A 128 3.22 0.73 2.54
CA PHE A 128 3.69 0.60 1.15
C PHE A 128 2.54 0.68 0.15
N HIS A 129 1.47 -0.10 0.37
CA HIS A 129 0.29 -0.07 -0.51
C HIS A 129 -0.45 1.28 -0.49
N ALA A 130 -0.54 1.93 0.68
CA ALA A 130 -1.17 3.24 0.81
C ALA A 130 -0.39 4.34 0.04
N GLU A 131 0.93 4.36 0.15
CA GLU A 131 1.77 5.31 -0.60
C GLU A 131 1.73 5.04 -2.12
N LYS A 132 1.66 3.77 -2.53
CA LYS A 132 1.47 3.39 -3.93
C LYS A 132 0.16 3.99 -4.50
N LEU A 133 -0.95 3.83 -3.80
CA LEU A 133 -2.24 4.42 -4.20
C LEU A 133 -2.21 5.95 -4.26
N LYS A 134 -1.57 6.60 -3.29
CA LYS A 134 -1.39 8.06 -3.29
C LYS A 134 -0.60 8.54 -4.50
N THR A 135 0.45 7.80 -4.87
CA THR A 135 1.27 8.09 -6.05
C THR A 135 0.44 7.99 -7.33
N TYR A 136 -0.33 6.90 -7.49
CA TYR A 136 -1.20 6.76 -8.66
C TYR A 136 -2.28 7.84 -8.74
N ASN A 137 -2.91 8.20 -7.62
CA ASN A 137 -3.91 9.28 -7.60
C ASN A 137 -3.31 10.63 -7.99
N THR A 138 -2.09 10.92 -7.52
CA THR A 138 -1.36 12.13 -7.90
C THR A 138 -1.06 12.11 -9.41
N LEU A 139 -0.62 10.97 -9.94
CA LEU A 139 -0.34 10.81 -11.36
C LEU A 139 -1.58 10.98 -12.24
N LYS A 140 -2.71 10.36 -11.87
CA LYS A 140 -3.99 10.54 -12.57
C LYS A 140 -4.41 12.01 -12.61
N LYS A 141 -4.22 12.73 -11.49
CA LYS A 141 -4.52 14.16 -11.43
C LYS A 141 -3.64 14.95 -12.41
N SER A 142 -2.32 14.75 -12.36
CA SER A 142 -1.40 15.43 -13.29
C SER A 142 -1.71 15.15 -14.76
N VAL A 143 -2.05 13.92 -15.12
CA VAL A 143 -2.44 13.57 -16.49
C VAL A 143 -3.71 14.30 -16.91
N ARG A 144 -4.72 14.39 -16.04
CA ARG A 144 -5.97 15.11 -16.33
C ARG A 144 -5.76 16.62 -16.46
N ASP A 145 -4.98 17.21 -15.55
CA ASP A 145 -4.64 18.63 -15.59
C ASP A 145 -3.93 18.97 -16.91
N GLU A 146 -3.04 18.08 -17.37
CA GLU A 146 -2.36 18.21 -18.66
C GLU A 146 -3.32 18.09 -19.85
N MET A 147 -4.23 17.12 -19.84
CA MET A 147 -5.28 16.99 -20.86
C MET A 147 -6.14 18.25 -20.96
N LEU A 148 -6.53 18.84 -19.82
CA LEU A 148 -7.29 20.09 -19.78
C LEU A 148 -6.47 21.26 -20.36
N ARG A 149 -5.16 21.32 -20.08
CA ARG A 149 -4.25 22.33 -20.63
C ARG A 149 -4.18 22.25 -22.16
N LEU A 150 -4.11 21.04 -22.72
CA LEU A 150 -4.09 20.79 -24.17
C LEU A 150 -5.41 21.13 -24.84
N GLN A 151 -6.53 20.77 -24.22
CA GLN A 151 -7.86 21.16 -24.73
C GLN A 151 -8.00 22.69 -24.78
N GLY A 152 -7.52 23.39 -23.74
CA GLY A 152 -7.48 24.87 -23.73
C GLY A 152 -6.57 25.45 -24.83
N PHE A 153 -5.46 24.78 -25.13
CA PHE A 153 -4.59 25.14 -26.25
C PHE A 153 -5.28 24.95 -27.60
N GLU A 154 -5.99 23.84 -27.82
CA GLU A 154 -6.74 23.59 -29.05
C GLU A 154 -7.81 24.64 -29.32
N VAL A 155 -8.54 25.04 -28.28
CA VAL A 155 -9.56 26.10 -28.41
C VAL A 155 -8.92 27.41 -28.86
N LYS A 156 -7.75 27.77 -28.33
CA LYS A 156 -7.00 28.97 -28.74
C LYS A 156 -6.48 28.89 -30.17
N VAL A 157 -5.92 27.75 -30.57
CA VAL A 157 -5.46 27.52 -31.95
C VAL A 157 -6.64 27.64 -32.92
N ARG A 158 -7.79 27.03 -32.58
CA ARG A 158 -8.99 27.04 -33.44
C ARG A 158 -9.62 28.42 -33.56
N SER A 159 -9.54 29.26 -32.53
CA SER A 159 -10.04 30.63 -32.58
C SER A 159 -9.14 31.59 -33.37
N GLY A 160 -8.02 31.09 -33.92
CA GLY A 160 -7.04 31.91 -34.64
C GLY A 160 -6.15 32.76 -33.73
N ALA A 161 -6.22 32.54 -32.40
CA ALA A 161 -5.30 33.21 -31.48
C ALA A 161 -3.88 32.67 -31.69
N ARG A 162 -2.87 33.56 -31.60
CA ARG A 162 -1.47 33.15 -31.64
C ARG A 162 -1.17 32.26 -30.44
N ALA A 163 -1.13 30.95 -30.66
CA ALA A 163 -0.90 29.99 -29.61
C ALA A 163 0.59 29.92 -29.27
N VAL A 164 0.92 30.02 -27.99
CA VAL A 164 2.27 29.79 -27.49
C VAL A 164 2.51 28.27 -27.51
N PRO A 165 3.62 27.78 -28.08
CA PRO A 165 3.95 26.36 -28.04
C PRO A 165 3.85 25.82 -26.61
N LEU A 166 3.13 24.72 -26.47
CA LEU A 166 2.86 24.12 -25.17
C LEU A 166 3.94 23.09 -24.89
N ILE A 167 4.70 23.31 -23.82
CA ILE A 167 5.76 22.39 -23.37
C ILE A 167 5.11 21.36 -22.43
N PRO A 168 5.21 20.05 -22.71
CA PRO A 168 4.71 18.99 -21.84
C PRO A 168 5.09 19.17 -20.37
N ASP A 169 4.24 18.74 -19.44
CA ASP A 169 4.58 18.77 -18.01
C ASP A 169 5.88 17.95 -17.77
N PRO A 170 6.95 18.59 -17.25
CA PRO A 170 8.23 17.91 -17.04
C PRO A 170 8.13 16.73 -16.06
N ASN A 171 7.16 16.72 -15.15
CA ASN A 171 6.95 15.61 -14.23
C ASN A 171 6.42 14.38 -14.96
N LEU A 172 5.49 14.56 -15.90
CA LEU A 172 4.96 13.45 -16.70
C LEU A 172 6.05 12.88 -17.63
N VAL A 173 6.90 13.75 -18.20
CA VAL A 173 8.06 13.32 -19.00
C VAL A 173 9.05 12.52 -18.13
N ARG A 174 9.40 13.03 -16.95
CA ARG A 174 10.34 12.37 -16.02
C ARG A 174 9.83 11.01 -15.55
N LEU A 175 8.52 10.87 -15.38
CA LEU A 175 7.89 9.61 -14.97
C LEU A 175 7.71 8.63 -16.13
N GLY A 176 8.18 8.97 -17.34
CA GLY A 176 8.05 8.11 -18.52
C GLY A 176 6.60 7.90 -18.94
N VAL A 177 5.69 8.78 -18.53
CA VAL A 177 4.27 8.74 -18.89
C VAL A 177 4.10 9.00 -20.39
N ILE A 178 5.04 9.75 -20.98
CA ILE A 178 4.95 10.32 -22.33
C ILE A 178 6.32 10.34 -22.99
N GLY A 179 6.33 10.06 -24.30
CA GLY A 179 7.53 10.05 -25.13
C GLY A 179 7.86 11.43 -25.68
N GLY A 180 8.99 12.01 -25.25
CA GLY A 180 9.61 13.18 -25.88
C GLY A 180 9.09 14.54 -25.37
N GLY A 181 10.02 15.44 -25.07
CA GLY A 181 9.74 16.81 -24.59
C GLY A 181 9.55 17.85 -25.70
N SER A 182 9.20 17.43 -26.91
CA SER A 182 9.03 18.34 -28.04
C SER A 182 7.83 19.26 -27.78
N ALA A 183 8.02 20.55 -28.01
CA ALA A 183 6.95 21.52 -27.86
C ALA A 183 5.81 21.24 -28.85
N ILE A 184 4.58 21.28 -28.35
CA ILE A 184 3.36 21.06 -29.14
C ILE A 184 2.99 22.38 -29.80
N GLN A 185 2.99 22.40 -31.12
CA GLN A 185 2.78 23.61 -31.93
C GLN A 185 1.48 23.60 -32.72
N THR A 186 0.96 22.42 -33.04
CA THR A 186 -0.22 22.27 -33.89
C THR A 186 -1.38 21.60 -33.16
N SER A 187 -2.61 21.86 -33.62
CA SER A 187 -3.78 21.17 -33.08
C SER A 187 -3.71 19.65 -33.30
N ALA A 188 -3.14 19.19 -34.41
CA ALA A 188 -2.99 17.76 -34.67
C ALA A 188 -2.02 17.09 -33.68
N GLN A 189 -0.92 17.76 -33.34
CA GLN A 189 0.01 17.28 -32.30
C GLN A 189 -0.66 17.26 -30.92
N ALA A 190 -1.46 18.28 -30.60
CA ALA A 190 -2.21 18.30 -29.34
C ALA A 190 -3.20 17.13 -29.24
N GLN A 191 -3.93 16.82 -30.32
CA GLN A 191 -4.87 15.70 -30.35
C GLN A 191 -4.19 14.34 -30.19
N ALA A 192 -3.09 14.12 -30.90
CA ALA A 192 -2.31 12.89 -30.77
C ALA A 192 -1.83 12.70 -29.32
N TYR A 193 -1.30 13.76 -28.73
CA TYR A 193 -0.81 13.75 -27.36
C TYR A 193 -1.93 13.59 -26.31
N ILE A 194 -3.12 14.15 -26.54
CA ILE A 194 -4.31 13.85 -25.73
C ILE A 194 -4.65 12.35 -25.81
N GLY A 195 -4.56 11.74 -26.99
CA GLY A 195 -4.77 10.30 -27.18
C GLY A 195 -3.80 9.46 -26.35
N ASP A 196 -2.51 9.79 -26.39
CA ASP A 196 -1.47 9.11 -25.59
C ASP A 196 -1.74 9.26 -24.07
N LEU A 197 -2.11 10.46 -23.63
CA LEU A 197 -2.47 10.72 -22.23
C LEU A 197 -3.72 9.97 -21.79
N GLN A 198 -4.72 9.81 -22.67
CA GLN A 198 -5.91 9.01 -22.40
C GLN A 198 -5.58 7.54 -22.22
N GLN A 199 -4.75 6.97 -23.11
CA GLN A 199 -4.28 5.60 -22.97
C GLN A 199 -3.54 5.44 -21.63
N LYS A 200 -2.63 6.37 -21.31
CA LYS A 200 -1.87 6.30 -20.06
C LYS A 200 -2.76 6.45 -18.83
N LEU A 201 -3.78 7.32 -18.89
CA LEU A 201 -4.76 7.47 -17.81
C LEU A 201 -5.53 6.17 -17.55
N ASN A 202 -5.84 5.40 -18.60
CA ASN A 202 -6.48 4.10 -18.48
C ASN A 202 -5.54 3.07 -17.83
N GLU A 203 -4.29 2.98 -18.29
CA GLU A 203 -3.27 2.10 -17.69
C GLU A 203 -3.09 2.39 -16.18
N ILE A 204 -2.96 3.68 -15.81
CA ILE A 204 -2.85 4.08 -14.39
C ILE A 204 -4.16 3.77 -13.64
N GLY A 205 -5.31 3.85 -14.32
CA GLY A 205 -6.61 3.45 -13.79
C GLY A 205 -6.63 1.99 -13.36
N ASP A 206 -6.16 1.08 -14.22
CA ASP A 206 -6.07 -0.35 -13.96
C ASP A 206 -5.09 -0.64 -12.81
N ASP A 207 -3.92 0.00 -12.81
CA ASP A 207 -2.94 -0.09 -11.73
C ASP A 207 -3.51 0.38 -10.38
N THR A 208 -4.32 1.45 -10.40
CA THR A 208 -5.00 1.96 -9.20
C THR A 208 -6.02 0.96 -8.67
N GLN A 209 -6.77 0.30 -9.56
CA GLN A 209 -7.72 -0.75 -9.17
C GLN A 209 -7.00 -1.94 -8.56
N LEU A 210 -5.92 -2.41 -9.18
CA LEU A 210 -5.10 -3.49 -8.65
C LEU A 210 -4.52 -3.15 -7.28
N ALA A 211 -3.95 -1.95 -7.12
CA ALA A 211 -3.42 -1.50 -5.83
C ALA A 211 -4.50 -1.38 -4.73
N ASN A 212 -5.75 -1.06 -5.10
CA ASN A 212 -6.87 -1.08 -4.16
C ASN A 212 -7.22 -2.50 -3.72
N VAL A 213 -7.24 -3.45 -4.65
CA VAL A 213 -7.44 -4.87 -4.35
C VAL A 213 -6.32 -5.39 -3.45
N ASP A 214 -5.07 -5.05 -3.73
CA ASP A 214 -3.92 -5.40 -2.89
C ASP A 214 -4.03 -4.83 -1.47
N LEU A 215 -4.45 -3.56 -1.35
CA LEU A 215 -4.68 -2.93 -0.06
C LEU A 215 -5.78 -3.64 0.74
N GLN A 216 -6.91 -3.97 0.10
CA GLN A 216 -8.00 -4.71 0.74
C GLN A 216 -7.55 -6.10 1.18
N ASN A 217 -6.83 -6.83 0.32
CA ASN A 217 -6.26 -8.14 0.63
C ASN A 217 -5.29 -8.05 1.81
N THR A 218 -4.44 -7.02 1.86
CA THR A 218 -3.51 -6.79 2.97
C THR A 218 -4.24 -6.49 4.27
N LEU A 219 -5.30 -5.67 4.23
CA LEU A 219 -6.14 -5.38 5.40
C LEU A 219 -6.85 -6.63 5.93
N GLN A 220 -7.39 -7.47 5.04
CA GLN A 220 -7.98 -8.75 5.43
C GLN A 220 -6.95 -9.68 6.06
N LYS A 221 -5.76 -9.78 5.45
CA LYS A 221 -4.63 -10.53 6.01
C LYS A 221 -4.22 -10.00 7.38
N GLN A 222 -4.21 -8.68 7.60
CA GLN A 222 -3.92 -8.11 8.93
C GLN A 222 -4.93 -8.59 9.98
N GLN A 223 -6.22 -8.58 9.64
CA GLN A 223 -7.28 -9.00 10.55
C GLN A 223 -7.13 -10.49 10.89
N GLN A 224 -6.94 -11.33 9.88
CA GLN A 224 -6.68 -12.76 10.07
C GLN A 224 -5.40 -12.99 10.88
N ALA A 225 -4.32 -12.25 10.59
CA ALA A 225 -3.06 -12.34 11.30
C ALA A 225 -3.24 -11.96 12.77
N ALA A 226 -4.01 -10.92 13.11
CA ALA A 226 -4.29 -10.55 14.50
C ALA A 226 -4.98 -11.69 15.28
N GLU A 227 -5.95 -12.36 14.67
CA GLU A 227 -6.62 -13.53 15.28
C GLU A 227 -5.67 -14.72 15.41
N MET A 228 -4.87 -14.99 14.36
CA MET A 228 -3.87 -16.05 14.38
C MET A 228 -2.79 -15.79 15.42
N LEU A 229 -2.32 -14.55 15.55
CA LEU A 229 -1.32 -14.11 16.50
C LEU A 229 -1.79 -14.36 17.93
N ASN A 230 -3.07 -14.21 18.23
CA ASN A 230 -3.62 -14.55 19.54
C ASN A 230 -3.51 -16.07 19.83
N ASN A 231 -3.85 -16.91 18.86
CA ASN A 231 -3.73 -18.37 18.98
C ASN A 231 -2.26 -18.82 19.06
N VAL A 232 -1.39 -18.20 18.26
CA VAL A 232 0.05 -18.46 18.24
C VAL A 232 0.68 -18.01 19.56
N ALA A 233 0.34 -16.83 20.07
CA ALA A 233 0.83 -16.30 21.35
C ALA A 233 0.63 -17.31 22.48
N LYS A 234 -0.59 -17.87 22.58
CA LYS A 234 -0.91 -18.92 23.53
C LYS A 234 -0.03 -20.15 23.34
N LYS A 235 0.09 -20.67 22.12
CA LYS A 235 0.93 -21.85 21.84
C LYS A 235 2.41 -21.62 22.14
N LEU A 236 2.94 -20.44 21.79
CA LEU A 236 4.33 -20.08 22.05
C LEU A 236 4.59 -19.96 23.56
N TYR A 237 3.64 -19.38 24.29
CA TYR A 237 3.68 -19.28 25.74
C TYR A 237 3.64 -20.67 26.39
N ASP A 238 2.65 -21.51 26.04
CA ASP A 238 2.51 -22.87 26.56
C ASP A 238 3.77 -23.71 26.27
N THR A 239 4.34 -23.57 25.06
CA THR A 239 5.59 -24.25 24.67
C THR A 239 6.77 -23.76 25.49
N ALA A 240 6.92 -22.45 25.66
CA ALA A 240 8.02 -21.88 26.42
C ALA A 240 7.93 -22.29 27.90
N GLN A 241 6.73 -22.24 28.49
CA GLN A 241 6.50 -22.69 29.86
C GLN A 241 6.80 -24.19 30.00
N ALA A 242 6.38 -25.03 29.05
CA ALA A 242 6.69 -26.46 29.08
C ALA A 242 8.20 -26.76 28.97
N VAL A 243 8.96 -25.98 28.19
CA VAL A 243 10.42 -26.12 28.09
C VAL A 243 11.09 -25.70 29.40
N ILE A 244 10.70 -24.56 29.97
CA ILE A 244 11.26 -24.05 31.24
C ILE A 244 10.97 -25.01 32.39
N SER A 245 9.73 -25.50 32.51
CA SER A 245 9.35 -26.42 33.59
C SER A 245 10.05 -27.78 33.52
N ARG A 246 10.65 -28.16 32.38
CA ARG A 246 11.46 -29.36 32.24
C ARG A 246 12.92 -29.18 32.69
N HIS A 247 13.35 -27.95 32.95
CA HIS A 247 14.68 -27.62 33.47
C HIS A 247 14.63 -27.11 34.94
N PRO A 248 14.07 -27.86 35.90
CA PRO A 248 13.95 -27.36 37.27
C PRO A 248 15.28 -27.24 38.01
N ASP A 249 16.19 -28.24 38.04
CA ASP A 249 17.41 -28.18 38.88
C ASP A 249 18.47 -29.24 38.48
N ASP A 250 19.20 -29.03 37.38
CA ASP A 250 20.58 -29.56 37.22
C ASP A 250 21.57 -28.44 37.59
#